data_AF-A0A947DEY0-F1
#
_entry.id   AF-A0A947DEY0-F1
#
_cell.length_a   1.000
_cell.length_b   1.000
_cell.length_c   1.000
_cell.angle_alpha   90.00
_cell.angle_beta   90.00
_cell.angle_gamma   90.00
#
_symmetry.space_group_name_H-M   'P 1'
#
loop_
_entity.id
_entity.type
_entity.pdbx_description
1 polymer ?
#
loop_
_entity_poly.entity_id
_entity_poly.type
_entity_poly.pdbx_seq_one_letter_code
_entity_poly.pdbx_strand_id
1 'polypeptide(L)'
;MFPFTNFINDDWIDGDLFDTDIVTPITGTSGNDLILSDAGLNEMQGLEGDDLLIGGPGTNTFIGGEGNDVLNGLSGYSILEESGDYSFTLSDSQLIADDGSGTVYTDLLFGMDEADLHATGTGDHTIDATAFSGTTIINVDDGNNTILGSQQRDNILGGIGNDTVEGNGGDDAITGFDGNDLLKGNAGADSINGGDGDDTLRGGAGKDTLSGGNDNDSIFGGGKDDAILGGLGDDTLSGGIGEDFIDGEFGTDTLSESGDFDFVLTDTSLTTTDSAGNVEVDTLVDIEDAILEGGIGSNTIDASGFSGTTTLQGKAGADTLIGGIGNDVIVGGALVDTLTSGSLADQDIFLYNMSSHGGDVITDFDTFGLFFGNEDMIHVQASGFAPTGGAAALSIGVLASNLLVDMAGNLGASSGFRYNAATGALFYDSDGGTGATGTSLLAALSNTPTLAALDGNIQVV
;
A
#
# COMPACT_ATOMS: atom_id res chain seq x y z
N MET A 1 17.25 -19.81 36.84
CA MET A 1 16.63 -18.53 36.47
C MET A 1 17.22 -18.23 35.11
N PHE A 2 16.76 -18.85 34.02
CA PHE A 2 15.41 -19.21 33.57
C PHE A 2 15.16 -20.73 33.51
N PRO A 3 13.93 -21.16 33.21
CA PRO A 3 13.77 -22.08 32.09
C PRO A 3 12.73 -21.57 31.09
N PHE A 4 13.13 -21.49 29.84
CA PHE A 4 12.24 -21.67 28.71
C PHE A 4 11.97 -23.17 28.58
N THR A 5 10.71 -23.55 28.49
CA THR A 5 10.27 -24.78 27.83
C THR A 5 9.06 -24.40 26.98
N ASN A 6 9.30 -24.40 25.66
CA ASN A 6 8.29 -24.40 24.62
C ASN A 6 7.17 -25.38 24.95
N PHE A 7 5.95 -24.86 25.04
CA PHE A 7 4.79 -25.54 24.48
C PHE A 7 4.56 -24.89 23.12
N ILE A 8 5.29 -25.38 22.12
CA ILE A 8 4.78 -25.33 20.75
C ILE A 8 3.82 -26.52 20.72
N ASN A 9 2.53 -26.22 20.63
CA ASN A 9 1.56 -27.24 20.27
C ASN A 9 1.89 -27.70 18.84
N ASP A 10 1.95 -29.00 18.61
CA ASP A 10 2.49 -29.66 17.41
C ASP A 10 1.50 -29.65 16.23
N ASP A 11 0.60 -28.65 16.18
CA ASP A 11 -0.63 -28.71 15.38
C ASP A 11 -0.59 -27.83 14.12
N TRP A 12 0.58 -27.29 13.73
CA TRP A 12 0.69 -26.26 12.68
C TRP A 12 1.14 -26.76 11.29
N ILE A 13 1.24 -28.08 11.04
CA ILE A 13 1.84 -28.58 9.77
C ILE A 13 1.03 -29.69 9.05
N ASP A 14 -0.09 -30.16 9.58
CA ASP A 14 -0.97 -31.07 8.83
C ASP A 14 -2.37 -30.46 8.79
N GLY A 15 -2.97 -30.34 7.60
CA GLY A 15 -4.31 -29.80 7.38
C GLY A 15 -5.42 -30.74 7.89
N ASP A 16 -5.26 -31.25 9.10
CA ASP A 16 -6.18 -32.12 9.83
C ASP A 16 -6.37 -31.51 11.23
N LEU A 17 -7.32 -30.57 11.34
CA LEU A 17 -7.73 -29.88 12.58
C LEU A 17 -8.42 -30.80 13.61
N PHE A 18 -8.30 -32.11 13.50
CA PHE A 18 -9.05 -33.05 14.32
C PHE A 18 -8.14 -34.00 15.12
N ASP A 19 -7.37 -33.47 16.08
CA ASP A 19 -7.06 -34.29 17.26
C ASP A 19 -8.33 -34.44 18.10
N THR A 20 -9.09 -35.47 17.75
CA THR A 20 -10.26 -35.92 18.50
C THR A 20 -9.85 -36.47 19.86
N ASP A 21 -9.61 -35.61 20.84
CA ASP A 21 -10.03 -35.94 22.21
C ASP A 21 -11.57 -35.94 22.19
N ILE A 22 -12.16 -37.06 21.77
CA ILE A 22 -13.61 -37.24 21.55
C ILE A 22 -14.39 -36.85 22.81
N VAL A 23 -14.89 -35.61 22.85
CA VAL A 23 -16.03 -35.24 23.67
C VAL A 23 -17.27 -35.66 22.90
N THR A 24 -18.13 -36.49 23.47
CA THR A 24 -19.43 -36.77 22.83
C THR A 24 -20.29 -35.50 22.92
N PRO A 25 -20.78 -34.94 21.80
CA PRO A 25 -21.55 -33.71 21.82
C PRO A 25 -22.82 -33.83 22.67
N ILE A 26 -23.18 -32.74 23.34
CA ILE A 26 -24.47 -32.60 24.02
C ILE A 26 -25.47 -32.04 23.01
N THR A 27 -26.19 -32.93 22.34
CA THR A 27 -27.12 -32.57 21.26
C THR A 27 -28.57 -32.45 21.77
N GLY A 28 -29.24 -31.39 21.34
CA GLY A 28 -30.67 -31.14 21.49
C GLY A 28 -31.54 -31.92 20.50
N THR A 29 -32.69 -31.36 20.19
CA THR A 29 -33.75 -31.90 19.34
C THR A 29 -34.19 -30.85 18.32
N SER A 30 -35.16 -31.16 17.47
CA SER A 30 -35.69 -30.21 16.48
C SER A 30 -36.67 -29.18 17.06
N GLY A 31 -36.55 -28.82 18.34
CA GLY A 31 -37.37 -27.78 18.94
C GLY A 31 -36.73 -27.23 20.21
N ASN A 32 -37.24 -26.09 20.69
CA ASN A 32 -36.61 -25.28 21.73
C ASN A 32 -36.11 -26.06 22.96
N ASP A 33 -34.79 -26.11 23.10
CA ASP A 33 -34.06 -26.88 24.08
C ASP A 33 -33.30 -25.98 25.08
N LEU A 34 -33.01 -26.55 26.26
CA LEU A 34 -32.10 -25.96 27.25
C LEU A 34 -30.94 -26.92 27.45
N ILE A 35 -29.76 -26.53 27.01
CA ILE A 35 -28.54 -27.32 27.11
C ILE A 35 -27.61 -26.67 28.13
N LEU A 36 -27.13 -27.45 29.10
CA LEU A 36 -26.20 -27.01 30.13
C LEU A 36 -24.99 -27.94 30.12
N SER A 37 -23.79 -27.39 30.02
CA SER A 37 -22.55 -28.18 30.13
C SER A 37 -21.93 -28.14 31.52
N ASP A 38 -20.99 -29.05 31.79
CA ASP A 38 -20.21 -29.08 33.02
C ASP A 38 -18.85 -28.36 32.86
N ALA A 39 -17.92 -28.56 33.80
CA ALA A 39 -16.61 -27.93 33.71
C ALA A 39 -15.65 -28.77 32.87
N GLY A 40 -14.96 -28.18 31.90
CA GLY A 40 -14.02 -28.90 31.03
C GLY A 40 -14.15 -28.50 29.56
N LEU A 41 -13.85 -29.42 28.65
CA LEU A 41 -14.08 -29.30 27.22
C LEU A 41 -15.48 -29.83 26.90
N ASN A 42 -16.36 -29.02 26.31
CA ASN A 42 -17.73 -29.40 25.97
C ASN A 42 -18.08 -28.97 24.54
N GLU A 43 -18.88 -29.76 23.85
CA GLU A 43 -19.52 -29.39 22.58
C GLU A 43 -21.04 -29.49 22.77
N MET A 44 -21.78 -28.44 22.41
CA MET A 44 -23.24 -28.33 22.57
C MET A 44 -23.88 -27.98 21.23
N GLN A 45 -24.93 -28.71 20.85
CA GLN A 45 -25.61 -28.56 19.57
C GLN A 45 -27.12 -28.41 19.78
N GLY A 46 -27.72 -27.29 19.37
CA GLY A 46 -29.16 -27.02 19.47
C GLY A 46 -30.00 -27.80 18.47
N LEU A 47 -29.63 -27.70 17.18
CA LEU A 47 -30.30 -28.25 15.98
C LEU A 47 -31.36 -27.30 15.39
N GLU A 48 -32.66 -27.62 15.44
CA GLU A 48 -33.71 -26.71 14.97
C GLU A 48 -34.48 -26.20 16.20
N GLY A 49 -34.93 -24.95 16.23
CA GLY A 49 -35.71 -24.37 17.33
C GLY A 49 -35.01 -23.18 17.98
N ASP A 50 -35.74 -22.39 18.81
CA ASP A 50 -35.08 -21.32 19.60
C ASP A 50 -34.54 -21.91 20.91
N ASP A 51 -33.24 -22.19 20.95
CA ASP A 51 -32.54 -22.93 22.01
C ASP A 51 -31.80 -22.01 22.99
N LEU A 52 -31.48 -22.54 24.19
CA LEU A 52 -30.65 -21.87 25.19
C LEU A 52 -29.51 -22.80 25.60
N LEU A 53 -28.30 -22.51 25.12
CA LEU A 53 -27.09 -23.27 25.44
C LEU A 53 -26.27 -22.46 26.46
N ILE A 54 -25.97 -23.06 27.62
CA ILE A 54 -25.17 -22.41 28.67
C ILE A 54 -23.97 -23.29 29.03
N GLY A 55 -22.79 -22.75 28.78
CA GLY A 55 -21.51 -23.35 29.10
C GLY A 55 -21.20 -23.35 30.60
N GLY A 56 -20.56 -24.41 31.08
CA GLY A 56 -19.84 -24.43 32.34
C GLY A 56 -18.42 -23.86 32.22
N PRO A 57 -17.64 -23.77 33.32
CA PRO A 57 -16.27 -23.26 33.28
C PRO A 57 -15.34 -24.14 32.43
N GLY A 58 -14.61 -23.57 31.48
CA GLY A 58 -13.70 -24.32 30.61
C GLY A 58 -13.82 -23.87 29.17
N THR A 59 -13.60 -24.79 28.22
CA THR A 59 -13.78 -24.52 26.79
C THR A 59 -15.10 -25.11 26.33
N ASN A 60 -15.96 -24.30 25.73
CA ASN A 60 -17.26 -24.76 25.23
C ASN A 60 -17.43 -24.40 23.76
N THR A 61 -17.70 -25.38 22.91
CA THR A 61 -18.17 -25.18 21.53
C THR A 61 -19.69 -25.13 21.51
N PHE A 62 -20.24 -24.06 20.94
CA PHE A 62 -21.66 -23.83 20.75
C PHE A 62 -22.00 -23.89 19.27
N ILE A 63 -22.98 -24.73 18.93
CA ILE A 63 -23.60 -24.80 17.61
C ILE A 63 -25.09 -24.57 17.85
N GLY A 64 -25.61 -23.40 17.51
CA GLY A 64 -27.03 -23.08 17.69
C GLY A 64 -27.89 -23.92 16.74
N GLY A 65 -27.65 -23.73 15.44
CA GLY A 65 -28.41 -24.37 14.37
C GLY A 65 -29.51 -23.45 13.82
N GLU A 66 -30.60 -24.01 13.30
CA GLU A 66 -31.71 -23.21 12.79
C GLU A 66 -32.58 -22.66 13.92
N GLY A 67 -32.65 -21.35 14.13
CA GLY A 67 -33.49 -20.79 15.19
C GLY A 67 -33.06 -19.40 15.64
N ASN A 68 -33.64 -18.90 16.74
CA ASN A 68 -33.09 -17.74 17.46
C ASN A 68 -32.58 -18.22 18.82
N ASP A 69 -31.32 -18.57 18.86
CA ASP A 69 -30.70 -19.22 20.00
C ASP A 69 -30.13 -18.20 20.99
N VAL A 70 -29.88 -18.67 22.21
CA VAL A 70 -29.17 -17.91 23.23
C VAL A 70 -27.98 -18.73 23.68
N LEU A 71 -26.78 -18.26 23.38
CA LEU A 71 -25.54 -18.96 23.65
C LEU A 71 -24.78 -18.20 24.74
N ASN A 72 -24.51 -18.87 25.87
CA ASN A 72 -23.89 -18.23 27.03
C ASN A 72 -22.68 -19.01 27.54
N GLY A 73 -21.48 -18.52 27.23
CA GLY A 73 -20.21 -19.11 27.66
C GLY A 73 -19.90 -18.99 29.16
N LEU A 74 -20.60 -18.09 29.87
CA LEU A 74 -20.31 -17.67 31.23
C LEU A 74 -18.87 -17.16 31.44
N SER A 75 -17.93 -18.05 31.77
CA SER A 75 -16.53 -17.73 32.04
C SER A 75 -15.65 -18.85 31.51
N GLY A 76 -14.65 -18.52 30.69
CA GLY A 76 -13.82 -19.50 29.98
C GLY A 76 -13.75 -19.17 28.49
N TYR A 77 -13.09 -20.05 27.74
CA TYR A 77 -12.94 -19.93 26.29
C TYR A 77 -14.21 -20.47 25.61
N SER A 78 -14.81 -19.72 24.69
CA SER A 78 -16.00 -20.19 23.97
C SER A 78 -15.74 -20.21 22.47
N ILE A 79 -16.11 -21.30 21.83
CA ILE A 79 -16.06 -21.48 20.38
C ILE A 79 -17.50 -21.37 19.89
N LEU A 80 -17.76 -20.50 18.94
CA LEU A 80 -19.01 -20.43 18.19
C LEU A 80 -18.73 -21.02 16.81
N GLU A 81 -19.37 -22.14 16.52
CA GLU A 81 -19.29 -22.79 15.21
C GLU A 81 -20.66 -22.74 14.58
N GLU A 82 -20.78 -21.97 13.50
CA GLU A 82 -21.96 -21.97 12.65
C GLU A 82 -21.67 -22.73 11.37
N SER A 83 -22.58 -23.66 11.03
CA SER A 83 -22.43 -24.54 9.86
C SER A 83 -23.56 -24.32 8.86
N GLY A 84 -23.23 -23.85 7.66
CA GLY A 84 -24.16 -23.70 6.53
C GLY A 84 -23.82 -22.56 5.56
N ASP A 85 -24.27 -22.64 4.31
CA ASP A 85 -24.09 -21.62 3.23
C ASP A 85 -24.83 -20.29 3.53
N TYR A 86 -24.51 -19.64 4.65
CA TYR A 86 -25.28 -18.54 5.22
C TYR A 86 -24.41 -17.30 5.37
N SER A 87 -24.85 -16.17 4.79
CA SER A 87 -24.23 -14.88 5.13
C SER A 87 -24.59 -14.56 6.58
N PHE A 88 -23.60 -14.46 7.47
CA PHE A 88 -23.85 -14.10 8.86
C PHE A 88 -23.30 -12.70 9.18
N THR A 89 -23.90 -12.06 10.18
CA THR A 89 -23.48 -10.79 10.77
C THR A 89 -23.40 -10.97 12.27
N LEU A 90 -22.20 -11.01 12.83
CA LEU A 90 -22.01 -10.92 14.28
C LEU A 90 -21.79 -9.45 14.66
N SER A 91 -22.65 -8.82 15.47
CA SER A 91 -22.44 -7.46 15.99
C SER A 91 -23.18 -7.27 17.31
N ASP A 92 -22.63 -6.51 18.26
CA ASP A 92 -23.26 -6.17 19.55
C ASP A 92 -23.79 -7.41 20.33
N SER A 93 -23.03 -8.51 20.31
CA SER A 93 -23.41 -9.80 20.90
C SER A 93 -24.65 -10.47 20.25
N GLN A 94 -25.01 -10.06 19.04
CA GLN A 94 -26.03 -10.72 18.23
C GLN A 94 -25.39 -11.37 17.01
N LEU A 95 -25.64 -12.64 16.79
CA LEU A 95 -25.30 -13.36 15.57
C LEU A 95 -26.55 -13.38 14.68
N ILE A 96 -26.46 -12.86 13.47
CA ILE A 96 -27.58 -12.80 12.53
C ILE A 96 -27.21 -13.64 11.32
N ALA A 97 -27.92 -14.73 11.03
CA ALA A 97 -27.68 -15.56 9.85
C ALA A 97 -28.84 -15.43 8.84
N ASP A 98 -28.54 -15.21 7.55
CA ASP A 98 -29.51 -15.33 6.45
C ASP A 98 -29.29 -16.63 5.71
N ASP A 99 -30.35 -17.45 5.61
CA ASP A 99 -30.27 -18.77 5.02
C ASP A 99 -30.20 -18.80 3.48
N GLY A 100 -30.06 -17.63 2.84
CA GLY A 100 -30.09 -17.47 1.39
C GLY A 100 -31.47 -17.68 0.77
N SER A 101 -32.48 -18.08 1.57
CA SER A 101 -33.89 -18.15 1.20
C SER A 101 -34.67 -16.89 1.61
N GLY A 102 -34.01 -15.98 2.33
CA GLY A 102 -34.56 -14.75 2.89
C GLY A 102 -35.14 -14.92 4.29
N THR A 103 -34.84 -16.04 4.97
CA THR A 103 -35.15 -16.24 6.39
C THR A 103 -33.93 -15.81 7.20
N VAL A 104 -34.17 -14.93 8.19
CA VAL A 104 -33.12 -14.38 9.04
C VAL A 104 -33.29 -14.93 10.46
N TYR A 105 -32.23 -15.53 10.96
CA TYR A 105 -32.06 -16.03 12.32
C TYR A 105 -31.27 -15.02 13.14
N THR A 106 -31.54 -14.90 14.44
CA THR A 106 -30.82 -13.99 15.33
C THR A 106 -30.55 -14.64 16.67
N ASP A 107 -29.30 -15.03 16.89
CA ASP A 107 -28.85 -15.59 18.14
C ASP A 107 -28.25 -14.51 19.04
N LEU A 108 -28.34 -14.73 20.34
CA LEU A 108 -27.87 -13.79 21.36
C LEU A 108 -26.74 -14.42 22.16
N LEU A 109 -25.56 -13.83 22.05
CA LEU A 109 -24.34 -14.25 22.73
C LEU A 109 -24.17 -13.54 24.08
N PHE A 110 -23.75 -14.28 25.10
CA PHE A 110 -23.43 -13.72 26.41
C PHE A 110 -22.17 -14.36 27.01
N GLY A 111 -21.36 -13.55 27.70
CA GLY A 111 -20.27 -14.07 28.54
C GLY A 111 -19.18 -14.82 27.77
N MET A 112 -18.92 -14.42 26.52
CA MET A 112 -17.80 -14.93 25.73
C MET A 112 -16.63 -13.96 25.91
N ASP A 113 -15.75 -14.25 26.88
CA ASP A 113 -14.59 -13.40 27.18
C ASP A 113 -13.48 -13.58 26.12
N GLU A 114 -13.38 -14.76 25.51
CA GLU A 114 -12.54 -15.11 24.34
C GLU A 114 -13.43 -15.92 23.39
N ALA A 115 -13.44 -15.55 22.11
CA ALA A 115 -14.33 -16.12 21.10
C ALA A 115 -13.51 -16.67 19.92
N ASP A 116 -13.68 -17.95 19.66
CA ASP A 116 -13.33 -18.55 18.37
C ASP A 116 -14.58 -18.53 17.50
N LEU A 117 -14.53 -17.82 16.39
CA LEU A 117 -15.64 -17.64 15.47
C LEU A 117 -15.31 -18.35 14.17
N HIS A 118 -15.89 -19.52 14.01
CA HIS A 118 -15.79 -20.30 12.79
C HIS A 118 -17.08 -20.15 12.00
N ALA A 119 -16.95 -19.64 10.79
CA ALA A 119 -18.06 -19.59 9.88
C ALA A 119 -17.76 -20.35 8.61
N THR A 120 -18.51 -21.44 8.47
CA THR A 120 -18.29 -22.40 7.41
C THR A 120 -19.38 -22.29 6.35
N GLY A 121 -19.02 -22.18 5.06
CA GLY A 121 -19.95 -21.91 3.95
C GLY A 121 -19.30 -21.24 2.74
N THR A 122 -20.02 -21.13 1.63
CA THR A 122 -19.54 -20.55 0.35
C THR A 122 -20.00 -19.11 0.09
N GLY A 123 -20.52 -18.43 1.12
CA GLY A 123 -21.15 -17.12 1.01
C GLY A 123 -20.32 -16.01 1.64
N ASP A 124 -20.57 -14.77 1.19
CA ASP A 124 -19.96 -13.58 1.81
C ASP A 124 -20.40 -13.46 3.28
N HIS A 125 -19.44 -13.30 4.18
CA HIS A 125 -19.69 -13.16 5.62
C HIS A 125 -19.39 -11.75 6.13
N THR A 126 -20.04 -11.33 7.20
CA THR A 126 -19.72 -10.09 7.92
C THR A 126 -19.52 -10.38 9.40
N ILE A 127 -18.37 -10.02 9.95
CA ILE A 127 -18.01 -10.24 11.34
C ILE A 127 -17.67 -8.88 11.95
N ASP A 128 -18.31 -8.56 13.06
CA ASP A 128 -17.97 -7.43 13.91
C ASP A 128 -17.71 -7.95 15.34
N ALA A 129 -16.42 -8.22 15.57
CA ALA A 129 -15.86 -8.70 16.84
C ALA A 129 -15.51 -7.56 17.80
N THR A 130 -15.84 -6.30 17.48
CA THR A 130 -15.42 -5.12 18.27
C THR A 130 -15.97 -5.10 19.70
N ALA A 131 -17.04 -5.86 19.96
CA ALA A 131 -17.67 -5.98 21.28
C ALA A 131 -16.96 -7.00 22.20
N PHE A 132 -16.07 -7.84 21.68
CA PHE A 132 -15.29 -8.78 22.49
C PHE A 132 -14.22 -8.05 23.29
N SER A 133 -13.94 -8.58 24.49
CA SER A 133 -13.00 -7.96 25.44
C SER A 133 -11.72 -8.75 25.68
N GLY A 134 -11.58 -9.89 25.01
CA GLY A 134 -10.40 -10.75 25.03
C GLY A 134 -10.00 -11.12 23.61
N THR A 135 -8.99 -11.98 23.50
CA THR A 135 -8.44 -12.37 22.20
C THR A 135 -9.48 -13.11 21.39
N THR A 136 -9.56 -12.83 20.09
CA THR A 136 -10.45 -13.56 19.19
C THR A 136 -9.67 -14.43 18.21
N ILE A 137 -10.25 -15.57 17.86
CA ILE A 137 -9.84 -16.35 16.69
C ILE A 137 -11.02 -16.26 15.72
N ILE A 138 -10.75 -15.89 14.49
CA ILE A 138 -11.76 -15.72 13.46
C ILE A 138 -11.31 -16.53 12.26
N ASN A 139 -12.15 -17.44 11.81
CA ASN A 139 -11.91 -18.24 10.62
C ASN A 139 -13.17 -18.27 9.77
N VAL A 140 -13.04 -17.77 8.56
CA VAL A 140 -14.10 -17.77 7.55
C VAL A 140 -13.65 -18.63 6.36
N ASP A 141 -14.61 -19.35 5.80
CA ASP A 141 -14.44 -20.11 4.57
C ASP A 141 -14.55 -19.20 3.32
N ASP A 142 -14.79 -19.80 2.15
CA ASP A 142 -14.98 -19.12 0.87
C ASP A 142 -16.03 -17.97 0.93
N GLY A 143 -15.74 -16.85 0.28
CA GLY A 143 -16.62 -15.68 0.19
C GLY A 143 -15.81 -14.39 0.14
N ASN A 144 -16.45 -13.27 -0.19
CA ASN A 144 -15.85 -11.94 0.01
C ASN A 144 -16.25 -11.44 1.39
N ASN A 145 -15.45 -11.73 2.39
CA ASN A 145 -15.78 -11.54 3.79
C ASN A 145 -15.43 -10.13 4.26
N THR A 146 -16.17 -9.60 5.24
CA THR A 146 -15.85 -8.35 5.92
C THR A 146 -15.70 -8.62 7.40
N ILE A 147 -14.49 -8.43 7.94
CA ILE A 147 -14.15 -8.80 9.31
C ILE A 147 -13.61 -7.58 10.04
N LEU A 148 -14.22 -7.24 11.17
CA LEU A 148 -13.70 -6.29 12.14
C LEU A 148 -13.30 -7.06 13.39
N GLY A 149 -12.02 -7.04 13.73
CA GLY A 149 -11.43 -7.59 14.95
C GLY A 149 -11.85 -6.82 16.21
N SER A 150 -11.34 -7.27 17.35
CA SER A 150 -11.64 -6.74 18.68
C SER A 150 -10.83 -5.47 19.01
N GLN A 151 -10.51 -5.23 20.28
CA GLN A 151 -9.51 -4.22 20.69
C GLN A 151 -8.34 -4.90 21.42
N GLN A 152 -8.22 -6.20 21.22
CA GLN A 152 -7.22 -7.09 21.76
C GLN A 152 -6.62 -7.87 20.60
N ARG A 153 -5.59 -8.66 20.91
CA ARG A 153 -4.96 -9.55 19.94
C ARG A 153 -5.96 -10.51 19.29
N ASP A 154 -5.99 -10.51 17.98
CA ASP A 154 -6.80 -11.40 17.17
C ASP A 154 -5.95 -12.34 16.31
N ASN A 155 -6.52 -13.48 15.94
CA ASN A 155 -5.98 -14.37 14.91
C ASN A 155 -7.06 -14.59 13.86
N ILE A 156 -6.88 -13.99 12.68
CA ILE A 156 -7.90 -13.87 11.65
C ILE A 156 -7.43 -14.58 10.38
N LEU A 157 -8.27 -15.49 9.89
CA LEU A 157 -8.15 -16.20 8.62
C LEU A 157 -9.31 -15.74 7.73
N GLY A 158 -9.01 -15.02 6.65
CA GLY A 158 -9.97 -14.41 5.71
C GLY A 158 -10.65 -15.41 4.76
N GLY A 159 -9.95 -16.48 4.42
CA GLY A 159 -10.51 -17.56 3.61
C GLY A 159 -10.31 -17.31 2.12
N ILE A 160 -11.06 -17.99 1.26
CA ILE A 160 -10.93 -17.81 -0.19
C ILE A 160 -11.91 -16.73 -0.66
N GLY A 161 -11.44 -15.70 -1.33
CA GLY A 161 -12.24 -14.63 -1.93
C GLY A 161 -11.63 -13.27 -1.64
N ASN A 162 -12.28 -12.19 -2.07
CA ASN A 162 -11.73 -10.85 -1.87
C ASN A 162 -12.22 -10.29 -0.54
N ASP A 163 -11.41 -10.45 0.50
CA ASP A 163 -11.77 -10.12 1.87
C ASP A 163 -11.42 -8.68 2.25
N THR A 164 -12.10 -8.18 3.28
CA THR A 164 -11.76 -6.93 3.95
C THR A 164 -11.65 -7.19 5.44
N VAL A 165 -10.43 -7.14 5.96
CA VAL A 165 -10.12 -7.44 7.35
C VAL A 165 -9.50 -6.23 8.05
N GLU A 166 -9.99 -5.93 9.25
CA GLU A 166 -9.48 -4.88 10.11
C GLU A 166 -9.26 -5.40 11.55
N GLY A 167 -8.01 -5.62 11.96
CA GLY A 167 -7.63 -6.10 13.31
C GLY A 167 -7.93 -5.09 14.44
N ASN A 168 -8.11 -3.82 14.08
CA ASN A 168 -8.40 -2.69 14.97
C ASN A 168 -7.28 -2.34 15.95
N GLY A 169 -7.06 -3.14 16.99
CA GLY A 169 -5.95 -2.87 17.89
C GLY A 169 -5.68 -4.06 18.77
N GLY A 170 -4.43 -4.26 19.14
CA GLY A 170 -3.97 -5.60 19.52
C GLY A 170 -2.68 -5.89 18.78
N ASP A 171 -2.04 -7.02 19.10
CA ASP A 171 -0.94 -7.51 18.26
C ASP A 171 -1.55 -8.64 17.44
N ASP A 172 -2.05 -8.35 16.25
CA ASP A 172 -2.94 -9.22 15.50
C ASP A 172 -2.18 -10.10 14.52
N ALA A 173 -2.71 -11.30 14.24
CA ALA A 173 -2.25 -12.17 13.17
C ALA A 173 -3.36 -12.26 12.12
N ILE A 174 -3.10 -11.83 10.89
CA ILE A 174 -4.08 -11.77 9.80
C ILE A 174 -3.53 -12.52 8.59
N THR A 175 -4.31 -13.43 8.01
CA THR A 175 -3.98 -14.11 6.75
C THR A 175 -5.16 -14.02 5.80
N GLY A 176 -4.94 -13.49 4.59
CA GLY A 176 -5.94 -13.37 3.52
C GLY A 176 -6.28 -14.72 2.88
N PHE A 177 -5.27 -15.40 2.33
CA PHE A 177 -5.33 -16.58 1.46
C PHE A 177 -5.54 -16.22 -0.03
N ASP A 178 -6.49 -16.84 -0.73
CA ASP A 178 -6.65 -16.67 -2.18
C ASP A 178 -7.65 -15.53 -2.43
N GLY A 179 -7.28 -14.49 -3.17
CA GLY A 179 -8.16 -13.38 -3.51
C GLY A 179 -7.42 -12.05 -3.53
N ASN A 180 -8.11 -10.98 -3.88
CA ASN A 180 -7.56 -9.63 -3.80
C ASN A 180 -8.08 -8.98 -2.52
N ASP A 181 -7.29 -9.05 -1.46
CA ASP A 181 -7.67 -8.72 -0.11
C ASP A 181 -7.31 -7.28 0.30
N LEU A 182 -8.07 -6.75 1.25
CA LEU A 182 -7.74 -5.53 1.97
C LEU A 182 -7.54 -5.86 3.45
N LEU A 183 -6.29 -5.94 3.87
CA LEU A 183 -5.91 -6.35 5.23
C LEU A 183 -5.31 -5.19 6.01
N LYS A 184 -5.81 -4.92 7.22
CA LYS A 184 -5.33 -3.83 8.08
C LYS A 184 -5.12 -4.31 9.51
N GLY A 185 -3.91 -4.15 10.04
CA GLY A 185 -3.60 -4.43 11.47
C GLY A 185 -4.05 -3.29 12.39
N ASN A 186 -3.87 -2.05 11.92
CA ASN A 186 -4.13 -0.79 12.62
C ASN A 186 -3.20 -0.51 13.80
N ALA A 187 -3.42 -1.06 15.00
CA ALA A 187 -2.75 -0.57 16.20
C ALA A 187 -2.17 -1.69 17.07
N GLY A 188 -0.86 -1.86 17.00
CA GLY A 188 -0.06 -2.77 17.80
C GLY A 188 1.00 -3.40 16.91
N ALA A 189 1.61 -4.50 17.33
CA ALA A 189 2.61 -5.18 16.52
C ALA A 189 1.97 -6.34 15.76
N ASP A 190 1.59 -6.09 14.52
CA ASP A 190 0.74 -6.96 13.72
C ASP A 190 1.58 -7.85 12.78
N SER A 191 1.04 -9.02 12.44
CA SER A 191 1.59 -9.95 11.46
C SER A 191 0.55 -10.20 10.39
N ILE A 192 0.78 -9.70 9.18
CA ILE A 192 -0.19 -9.75 8.08
C ILE A 192 0.43 -10.49 6.89
N ASN A 193 -0.31 -11.45 6.34
CA ASN A 193 0.02 -12.16 5.11
C ASN A 193 -1.14 -12.05 4.12
N GLY A 194 -0.90 -11.54 2.91
CA GLY A 194 -1.88 -11.43 1.84
C GLY A 194 -2.27 -12.82 1.34
N GLY A 195 -1.36 -13.46 0.60
CA GLY A 195 -1.55 -14.81 0.09
C GLY A 195 -1.42 -14.84 -1.42
N ASP A 196 -2.41 -15.38 -2.12
CA ASP A 196 -2.46 -15.41 -3.59
C ASP A 196 -3.42 -14.33 -4.09
N GLY A 197 -2.94 -13.36 -4.86
CA GLY A 197 -3.78 -12.35 -5.53
C GLY A 197 -3.20 -10.94 -5.36
N ASP A 198 -3.82 -9.94 -6.01
CA ASP A 198 -3.30 -8.56 -5.88
C ASP A 198 -3.86 -7.93 -4.58
N ASP A 199 -3.09 -7.98 -3.49
CA ASP A 199 -3.51 -7.59 -2.14
C ASP A 199 -3.15 -6.15 -1.77
N THR A 200 -3.84 -5.63 -0.76
CA THR A 200 -3.51 -4.35 -0.12
C THR A 200 -3.36 -4.54 1.38
N LEU A 201 -2.13 -4.43 1.88
CA LEU A 201 -1.77 -4.62 3.28
C LEU A 201 -1.42 -3.29 3.95
N ARG A 202 -1.92 -3.09 5.18
CA ARG A 202 -1.58 -1.94 6.02
C ARG A 202 -1.27 -2.38 7.44
N GLY A 203 -0.02 -2.26 7.88
CA GLY A 203 0.37 -2.52 9.27
C GLY A 203 -0.30 -1.53 10.21
N GLY A 204 0.06 -0.26 10.07
CA GLY A 204 -0.56 0.84 10.80
C GLY A 204 0.40 1.44 11.81
N ALA A 205 0.15 1.27 13.10
CA ALA A 205 0.93 1.83 14.17
C ALA A 205 1.49 0.74 15.07
N GLY A 206 2.81 0.63 15.12
CA GLY A 206 3.51 -0.39 15.88
C GLY A 206 4.47 -1.12 14.95
N LYS A 207 5.12 -2.17 15.46
CA LYS A 207 6.20 -2.83 14.71
C LYS A 207 5.62 -4.03 13.99
N ASP A 208 5.33 -3.87 12.72
CA ASP A 208 4.53 -4.80 11.95
C ASP A 208 5.42 -5.71 11.10
N THR A 209 4.90 -6.89 10.77
CA THR A 209 5.50 -7.83 9.81
C THR A 209 4.47 -8.10 8.72
N LEU A 210 4.80 -7.74 7.49
CA LEU A 210 3.89 -7.75 6.34
C LEU A 210 4.50 -8.60 5.22
N SER A 211 3.71 -9.50 4.64
CA SER A 211 4.07 -10.31 3.48
C SER A 211 2.96 -10.21 2.44
N GLY A 212 3.27 -9.78 1.23
CA GLY A 212 2.30 -9.70 0.12
C GLY A 212 1.89 -11.10 -0.32
N GLY A 213 2.86 -11.85 -0.84
CA GLY A 213 2.64 -13.25 -1.24
C GLY A 213 2.88 -13.46 -2.72
N ASN A 214 1.86 -13.85 -3.47
CA ASN A 214 1.93 -14.02 -4.92
C ASN A 214 1.05 -12.98 -5.62
N ASP A 215 1.46 -12.59 -6.82
CA ASP A 215 0.85 -11.52 -7.64
C ASP A 215 1.22 -10.11 -7.10
N ASN A 216 0.62 -9.03 -7.62
CA ASN A 216 1.17 -7.68 -7.42
C ASN A 216 0.52 -6.98 -6.23
N ASP A 217 1.29 -6.78 -5.17
CA ASP A 217 0.78 -6.32 -3.89
C ASP A 217 1.06 -4.84 -3.63
N SER A 218 0.23 -4.25 -2.76
CA SER A 218 0.45 -2.91 -2.23
C SER A 218 0.57 -2.93 -0.72
N ILE A 219 1.78 -2.75 -0.20
CA ILE A 219 2.11 -2.96 1.20
C ILE A 219 2.56 -1.66 1.85
N PHE A 220 1.92 -1.30 2.96
CA PHE A 220 2.23 -0.10 3.75
C PHE A 220 2.51 -0.49 5.21
N GLY A 221 3.76 -0.34 5.66
CA GLY A 221 4.19 -0.54 7.05
C GLY A 221 3.45 0.41 7.99
N GLY A 222 3.67 1.70 7.80
CA GLY A 222 2.96 2.75 8.49
C GLY A 222 3.87 3.46 9.47
N GLY A 223 3.99 2.99 10.70
CA GLY A 223 4.84 3.67 11.65
C GLY A 223 5.42 2.84 12.76
N LYS A 224 6.68 3.14 13.09
CA LYS A 224 7.69 2.31 13.78
C LYS A 224 8.38 1.38 12.77
N ASP A 225 9.44 0.76 13.27
CA ASP A 225 10.31 -0.12 12.50
C ASP A 225 9.56 -1.41 12.07
N ASP A 226 9.19 -1.48 10.80
CA ASP A 226 8.41 -2.54 10.16
C ASP A 226 9.31 -3.50 9.35
N ALA A 227 8.80 -4.71 9.11
CA ALA A 227 9.42 -5.69 8.21
C ALA A 227 8.45 -6.03 7.08
N ILE A 228 8.82 -5.70 5.86
CA ILE A 228 7.99 -5.82 4.65
C ILE A 228 8.68 -6.77 3.67
N LEU A 229 7.93 -7.78 3.24
CA LEU A 229 8.29 -8.70 2.16
C LEU A 229 7.25 -8.56 1.05
N GLY A 230 7.68 -8.21 -0.17
CA GLY A 230 6.82 -8.11 -1.35
C GLY A 230 6.29 -9.49 -1.73
N GLY A 231 7.17 -10.33 -2.27
CA GLY A 231 6.85 -11.72 -2.59
C GLY A 231 7.15 -12.03 -4.05
N LEU A 232 6.24 -12.74 -4.72
CA LEU A 232 6.28 -12.93 -6.17
C LEU A 232 5.38 -11.91 -6.85
N GLY A 233 5.90 -11.01 -7.66
CA GLY A 233 5.04 -10.02 -8.33
C GLY A 233 5.79 -8.72 -8.52
N ASP A 234 5.18 -7.77 -9.23
CA ASP A 234 5.70 -6.41 -9.31
C ASP A 234 5.03 -5.57 -8.20
N ASP A 235 5.65 -5.49 -7.02
CA ASP A 235 5.01 -4.96 -5.82
C ASP A 235 5.20 -3.44 -5.65
N THR A 236 4.31 -2.82 -4.86
CA THR A 236 4.47 -1.42 -4.40
C THR A 236 4.55 -1.36 -2.89
N LEU A 237 5.71 -0.95 -2.38
CA LEU A 237 6.07 -1.04 -0.96
C LEU A 237 6.33 0.34 -0.35
N SER A 238 5.89 0.53 0.89
CA SER A 238 6.18 1.74 1.69
C SER A 238 6.38 1.34 3.15
N GLY A 239 7.51 1.74 3.73
CA GLY A 239 7.79 1.56 5.16
C GLY A 239 7.07 2.61 6.01
N GLY A 240 7.06 3.86 5.56
CA GLY A 240 6.47 4.97 6.31
C GLY A 240 7.46 5.60 7.29
N ILE A 241 7.07 5.74 8.57
CA ILE A 241 7.95 6.34 9.60
C ILE A 241 8.64 5.24 10.40
N GLY A 242 9.93 5.37 10.70
CA GLY A 242 10.66 4.31 11.37
C GLY A 242 11.94 3.92 10.64
N GLU A 243 12.67 2.96 11.20
CA GLU A 243 13.78 2.31 10.48
C GLU A 243 13.29 0.96 9.97
N ASP A 244 12.89 0.89 8.71
CA ASP A 244 12.19 -0.26 8.14
C ASP A 244 13.14 -1.24 7.44
N PHE A 245 12.70 -2.49 7.33
CA PHE A 245 13.30 -3.49 6.45
C PHE A 245 12.32 -3.79 5.33
N ILE A 246 12.72 -3.51 4.09
CA ILE A 246 11.88 -3.68 2.89
C ILE A 246 12.64 -4.58 1.91
N ASP A 247 12.03 -5.71 1.56
CA ASP A 247 12.54 -6.69 0.60
C ASP A 247 11.48 -6.94 -0.46
N GLY A 248 11.74 -6.57 -1.73
CA GLY A 248 10.82 -6.84 -2.84
C GLY A 248 10.72 -8.32 -3.21
N GLU A 249 11.76 -9.10 -2.89
CA GLU A 249 11.94 -10.48 -3.32
C GLU A 249 11.96 -10.68 -4.84
N PHE A 250 10.87 -11.14 -5.47
CA PHE A 250 10.86 -11.54 -6.88
C PHE A 250 9.92 -10.69 -7.72
N GLY A 251 10.47 -9.75 -8.46
CA GLY A 251 9.79 -9.14 -9.59
C GLY A 251 10.45 -7.85 -10.02
N THR A 252 9.65 -6.85 -10.35
CA THR A 252 10.09 -5.46 -10.50
C THR A 252 9.36 -4.62 -9.46
N ASP A 253 10.04 -4.35 -8.35
CA ASP A 253 9.42 -3.82 -7.15
C ASP A 253 9.63 -2.31 -7.03
N THR A 254 8.58 -1.61 -6.61
CA THR A 254 8.54 -0.16 -6.49
C THR A 254 8.47 0.28 -5.02
N LEU A 255 9.50 0.99 -4.55
CA LEU A 255 9.42 1.74 -3.30
C LEU A 255 8.62 3.03 -3.52
N SER A 256 7.60 3.32 -2.71
CA SER A 256 6.78 4.52 -2.84
C SER A 256 6.69 5.29 -1.52
N GLU A 257 7.51 6.32 -1.35
CA GLU A 257 7.55 7.14 -0.14
C GLU A 257 7.11 8.58 -0.36
N SER A 258 6.42 9.14 0.64
CA SER A 258 5.96 10.52 0.58
C SER A 258 6.00 11.23 1.94
N GLY A 259 6.50 12.46 1.95
CA GLY A 259 6.57 13.25 3.17
C GLY A 259 7.30 14.57 3.00
N ASP A 260 7.16 15.44 4.00
CA ASP A 260 7.90 16.71 4.05
C ASP A 260 9.31 16.49 4.66
N PHE A 261 10.10 15.63 4.00
CA PHE A 261 11.40 15.15 4.43
C PHE A 261 12.43 15.30 3.31
N ASP A 262 13.70 15.39 3.69
CA ASP A 262 14.79 15.12 2.76
C ASP A 262 14.95 13.60 2.60
N PHE A 263 15.21 13.14 1.38
CA PHE A 263 15.43 11.73 1.04
C PHE A 263 16.82 11.54 0.42
N VAL A 264 17.53 10.49 0.83
CA VAL A 264 18.75 10.00 0.17
C VAL A 264 18.58 8.52 -0.11
N LEU A 265 18.46 8.15 -1.40
CA LEU A 265 18.20 6.80 -1.86
C LEU A 265 19.46 6.16 -2.46
N THR A 266 19.70 4.90 -2.09
CA THR A 266 20.69 4.01 -2.70
C THR A 266 20.08 2.64 -2.95
N ASP A 267 20.78 1.78 -3.70
CA ASP A 267 20.36 0.38 -3.94
C ASP A 267 20.11 -0.44 -2.66
N THR A 268 20.55 0.02 -1.49
CA THR A 268 20.45 -0.76 -0.24
C THR A 268 19.81 -0.01 0.92
N SER A 269 19.43 1.26 0.73
CA SER A 269 18.88 2.07 1.82
C SER A 269 18.15 3.31 1.33
N LEU A 270 17.10 3.69 2.06
CA LEU A 270 16.52 5.03 2.04
C LEU A 270 16.87 5.73 3.35
N THR A 271 17.43 6.93 3.30
CA THR A 271 17.61 7.77 4.48
C THR A 271 16.65 8.94 4.40
N THR A 272 15.81 9.11 5.42
CA THR A 272 14.93 10.27 5.56
C THR A 272 15.50 11.23 6.59
N THR A 273 15.34 12.54 6.38
CA THR A 273 15.71 13.56 7.38
C THR A 273 14.62 14.61 7.51
N ASP A 274 14.09 14.80 8.72
CA ASP A 274 13.04 15.77 8.97
C ASP A 274 13.57 17.20 9.17
N SER A 275 12.63 18.17 9.22
CA SER A 275 12.95 19.58 9.47
C SER A 275 13.63 19.85 10.82
N ALA A 276 13.57 18.91 11.77
CA ALA A 276 14.28 18.98 13.05
C ALA A 276 15.68 18.35 13.00
N GLY A 277 16.04 17.70 11.89
CA GLY A 277 17.29 16.98 11.68
C GLY A 277 17.31 15.59 12.30
N ASN A 278 16.15 15.00 12.61
CA ASN A 278 16.06 13.59 12.94
C ASN A 278 16.27 12.78 11.67
N VAL A 279 17.04 11.70 11.78
CA VAL A 279 17.41 10.84 10.65
C VAL A 279 16.88 9.45 10.94
N GLU A 280 16.18 8.87 9.96
CA GLU A 280 15.73 7.48 9.94
C GLU A 280 16.33 6.82 8.69
N VAL A 281 16.65 5.52 8.79
CA VAL A 281 17.32 4.79 7.71
C VAL A 281 16.67 3.43 7.54
N ASP A 282 16.07 3.23 6.38
CA ASP A 282 15.49 1.97 5.97
C ASP A 282 16.55 1.12 5.28
N THR A 283 16.41 -0.19 5.41
CA THR A 283 17.19 -1.17 4.67
C THR A 283 16.36 -1.67 3.50
N LEU A 284 16.92 -1.58 2.30
CA LEU A 284 16.28 -2.01 1.06
C LEU A 284 17.00 -3.23 0.50
N VAL A 285 16.23 -4.20 0.01
CA VAL A 285 16.68 -5.40 -0.70
C VAL A 285 15.75 -5.60 -1.90
N ASP A 286 16.33 -5.94 -3.05
CA ASP A 286 15.59 -6.29 -4.27
C ASP A 286 14.48 -5.26 -4.63
N ILE A 287 14.88 -3.98 -4.77
CA ILE A 287 14.00 -2.88 -5.23
C ILE A 287 14.55 -2.32 -6.55
N GLU A 288 13.71 -2.32 -7.59
CA GLU A 288 14.08 -1.87 -8.94
C GLU A 288 13.65 -0.45 -9.25
N ASP A 289 12.54 0.01 -8.68
CA ASP A 289 11.94 1.31 -8.98
C ASP A 289 11.64 2.10 -7.69
N ALA A 290 11.63 3.43 -7.77
CA ALA A 290 11.28 4.27 -6.63
C ALA A 290 10.45 5.49 -7.02
N ILE A 291 9.42 5.80 -6.23
CA ILE A 291 8.62 7.01 -6.31
C ILE A 291 8.82 7.76 -4.99
N LEU A 292 9.47 8.93 -5.04
CA LEU A 292 9.75 9.75 -3.88
C LEU A 292 9.07 11.11 -4.02
N GLU A 293 8.15 11.40 -3.12
CA GLU A 293 7.42 12.66 -3.12
C GLU A 293 7.70 13.51 -1.87
N GLY A 294 8.25 14.70 -2.11
CA GLY A 294 8.34 15.76 -1.13
C GLY A 294 6.99 16.30 -0.65
N GLY A 295 7.06 17.31 0.20
CA GLY A 295 5.95 17.92 0.91
C GLY A 295 5.66 19.36 0.48
N ILE A 296 5.48 20.22 1.47
CA ILE A 296 5.22 21.66 1.28
C ILE A 296 6.45 22.53 1.61
N GLY A 297 7.46 21.93 2.22
CA GLY A 297 8.74 22.54 2.53
C GLY A 297 9.70 22.40 1.36
N SER A 298 10.88 23.01 1.51
CA SER A 298 11.99 22.76 0.59
C SER A 298 12.61 21.41 0.95
N ASN A 299 12.51 20.44 0.05
CA ASN A 299 13.05 19.10 0.24
C ASN A 299 14.29 18.88 -0.65
N THR A 300 15.24 18.11 -0.15
CA THR A 300 16.34 17.53 -0.93
C THR A 300 16.02 16.06 -1.17
N ILE A 301 15.83 15.67 -2.42
CA ILE A 301 15.61 14.27 -2.82
C ILE A 301 16.79 13.85 -3.70
N ASP A 302 17.68 13.03 -3.14
CA ASP A 302 18.92 12.59 -3.77
C ASP A 302 18.89 11.08 -4.04
N ALA A 303 18.65 10.70 -5.29
CA ALA A 303 18.66 9.32 -5.75
C ALA A 303 19.97 8.94 -6.47
N SER A 304 21.03 9.76 -6.37
CA SER A 304 22.28 9.54 -7.11
C SER A 304 22.99 8.22 -6.81
N GLY A 305 22.64 7.55 -5.70
CA GLY A 305 23.14 6.23 -5.31
C GLY A 305 22.27 5.05 -5.76
N PHE A 306 21.15 5.29 -6.44
CA PHE A 306 20.21 4.28 -6.90
C PHE A 306 20.43 3.95 -8.39
N SER A 307 20.43 2.66 -8.70
CA SER A 307 20.69 2.14 -10.04
C SER A 307 19.43 1.90 -10.87
N GLY A 308 18.28 1.81 -10.20
CA GLY A 308 16.96 1.65 -10.78
C GLY A 308 16.36 2.93 -11.35
N THR A 309 15.09 2.90 -11.74
CA THR A 309 14.38 4.09 -12.23
C THR A 309 13.70 4.83 -11.09
N THR A 310 13.68 6.17 -11.14
CA THR A 310 13.01 6.96 -10.12
C THR A 310 11.99 7.94 -10.68
N THR A 311 10.95 8.19 -9.90
CA THR A 311 10.07 9.36 -10.06
C THR A 311 10.22 10.25 -8.84
N LEU A 312 10.83 11.42 -9.02
CA LEU A 312 11.10 12.39 -7.97
C LEU A 312 10.14 13.57 -8.10
N GLN A 313 9.42 13.90 -7.03
CA GLN A 313 8.46 15.01 -7.03
C GLN A 313 8.68 15.94 -5.83
N GLY A 314 9.05 17.21 -6.06
CA GLY A 314 9.24 18.20 -4.98
C GLY A 314 7.92 18.77 -4.43
N LYS A 315 6.87 18.80 -5.27
CA LYS A 315 5.54 19.38 -5.00
C LYS A 315 5.56 20.90 -4.76
N ALA A 316 5.72 21.37 -3.54
CA ALA A 316 5.74 22.80 -3.25
C ALA A 316 6.91 23.08 -2.33
N GLY A 317 7.72 24.08 -2.64
CA GLY A 317 8.99 24.23 -1.95
C GLY A 317 10.02 24.74 -2.95
N ALA A 318 11.15 25.23 -2.47
CA ALA A 318 12.29 25.38 -3.36
C ALA A 318 13.12 24.10 -3.22
N ASP A 319 12.88 23.14 -4.09
CA ASP A 319 13.34 21.76 -3.92
C ASP A 319 14.67 21.51 -4.63
N THR A 320 15.41 20.50 -4.20
CA THR A 320 16.61 20.00 -4.87
C THR A 320 16.40 18.52 -5.17
N LEU A 321 16.23 18.18 -6.44
CA LEU A 321 15.96 16.82 -6.92
C LEU A 321 17.15 16.35 -7.76
N ILE A 322 17.71 15.19 -7.41
CA ILE A 322 18.87 14.60 -8.08
C ILE A 322 18.49 13.16 -8.45
N GLY A 323 18.42 12.87 -9.76
CA GLY A 323 18.20 11.53 -10.26
C GLY A 323 19.40 10.60 -10.04
N GLY A 324 19.18 9.32 -10.31
CA GLY A 324 20.09 8.21 -10.16
C GLY A 324 20.90 7.90 -11.41
N ILE A 325 21.13 6.61 -11.62
CA ILE A 325 21.84 6.08 -12.80
C ILE A 325 20.84 5.58 -13.86
N GLY A 326 19.62 5.24 -13.44
CA GLY A 326 18.55 4.77 -14.32
C GLY A 326 17.87 5.92 -15.07
N ASN A 327 16.76 5.64 -15.73
CA ASN A 327 16.00 6.69 -16.42
C ASN A 327 14.99 7.28 -15.44
N ASP A 328 15.10 8.57 -15.16
CA ASP A 328 14.32 9.19 -14.10
C ASP A 328 13.23 10.13 -14.64
N VAL A 329 12.21 10.34 -13.82
CA VAL A 329 11.18 11.37 -14.02
C VAL A 329 11.28 12.38 -12.89
N ILE A 330 11.63 13.62 -13.22
CA ILE A 330 11.84 14.67 -12.23
C ILE A 330 10.78 15.77 -12.39
N VAL A 331 10.04 16.02 -11.31
CA VAL A 331 8.98 17.03 -11.22
C VAL A 331 9.30 17.99 -10.09
N GLY A 332 9.86 19.17 -10.42
CA GLY A 332 10.18 20.20 -9.42
C GLY A 332 8.98 20.58 -8.56
N GLY A 333 7.90 21.02 -9.23
CA GLY A 333 6.66 21.34 -8.53
C GLY A 333 6.34 22.82 -8.62
N ALA A 334 6.34 23.54 -7.50
CA ALA A 334 6.02 24.96 -7.42
C ALA A 334 7.08 25.71 -6.63
N LEU A 335 7.37 26.95 -7.05
CA LEU A 335 8.53 27.77 -6.65
C LEU A 335 9.78 27.38 -7.45
N VAL A 336 10.97 27.59 -6.90
CA VAL A 336 12.23 27.61 -7.65
C VAL A 336 13.03 26.38 -7.29
N ASP A 337 13.08 25.42 -8.20
CA ASP A 337 13.67 24.12 -7.93
C ASP A 337 15.04 23.96 -8.59
N THR A 338 15.86 23.06 -8.08
CA THR A 338 17.12 22.62 -8.71
C THR A 338 16.97 21.15 -9.05
N LEU A 339 17.03 20.82 -10.34
CA LEU A 339 16.77 19.50 -10.89
C LEU A 339 18.06 18.99 -11.55
N THR A 340 18.56 17.84 -11.16
CA THR A 340 19.78 17.24 -11.71
C THR A 340 19.42 15.87 -12.27
N SER A 341 19.79 15.60 -13.53
CA SER A 341 19.62 14.27 -14.16
C SER A 341 20.32 13.19 -13.34
N GLY A 342 21.61 13.40 -13.08
CA GLY A 342 22.45 12.47 -12.34
C GLY A 342 23.50 11.86 -13.24
N SER A 343 23.20 10.71 -13.83
CA SER A 343 24.09 10.04 -14.78
C SER A 343 24.10 10.75 -16.16
N LEU A 344 25.05 10.35 -17.01
CA LEU A 344 25.19 10.83 -18.39
C LEU A 344 25.02 9.69 -19.42
N ALA A 345 24.26 8.66 -19.06
CA ALA A 345 24.12 7.41 -19.81
C ALA A 345 22.67 6.90 -19.89
N ASP A 346 21.73 7.73 -19.47
CA ASP A 346 20.33 7.53 -19.12
C ASP A 346 19.43 8.41 -20.02
N GLN A 347 18.12 8.39 -19.76
CA GLN A 347 17.12 9.19 -20.45
C GLN A 347 16.14 9.77 -19.43
N ASP A 348 16.47 10.95 -18.91
CA ASP A 348 15.63 11.57 -17.91
C ASP A 348 14.53 12.42 -18.50
N ILE A 349 13.43 12.53 -17.78
CA ILE A 349 12.27 13.33 -18.14
C ILE A 349 12.04 14.38 -17.07
N PHE A 350 12.31 15.63 -17.42
CA PHE A 350 11.90 16.78 -16.63
C PHE A 350 10.47 17.16 -17.00
N LEU A 351 9.51 16.92 -16.10
CA LEU A 351 8.09 17.07 -16.37
C LEU A 351 7.51 18.36 -15.75
N TYR A 352 6.93 19.19 -16.60
CA TYR A 352 6.21 20.42 -16.25
C TYR A 352 4.71 20.24 -16.51
N ASN A 353 3.96 19.90 -15.46
CA ASN A 353 2.52 19.56 -15.56
C ASN A 353 1.58 20.55 -14.83
N MET A 354 2.12 21.57 -14.16
CA MET A 354 1.37 22.59 -13.42
C MET A 354 1.54 24.00 -14.01
N SER A 355 0.74 24.97 -13.56
CA SER A 355 0.81 26.36 -14.05
C SER A 355 1.72 27.29 -13.27
N SER A 356 2.35 26.81 -12.19
CA SER A 356 3.12 27.62 -11.25
C SER A 356 4.42 26.98 -10.78
N HIS A 357 5.18 26.41 -11.73
CA HIS A 357 6.48 25.76 -11.57
C HIS A 357 7.67 26.72 -11.46
N GLY A 358 7.47 27.84 -10.74
CA GLY A 358 8.41 28.96 -10.58
C GLY A 358 9.68 28.96 -11.47
N GLY A 359 10.86 28.86 -10.86
CA GLY A 359 12.13 29.44 -11.33
C GLY A 359 13.25 28.48 -11.70
N ASP A 360 12.92 27.26 -12.11
CA ASP A 360 13.76 26.08 -11.95
C ASP A 360 15.09 26.13 -12.68
N VAL A 361 16.06 25.41 -12.15
CA VAL A 361 17.38 25.19 -12.75
C VAL A 361 17.56 23.71 -13.01
N ILE A 362 17.86 23.34 -14.26
CA ILE A 362 18.23 21.98 -14.64
C ILE A 362 19.74 21.92 -14.82
N THR A 363 20.40 20.98 -14.14
CA THR A 363 21.83 20.70 -14.22
C THR A 363 22.09 19.30 -14.77
N ASP A 364 23.26 19.12 -15.37
CA ASP A 364 23.74 17.85 -15.95
C ASP A 364 22.87 17.28 -17.09
N PHE A 365 22.02 18.14 -17.69
CA PHE A 365 21.13 17.76 -18.79
C PHE A 365 21.88 17.15 -19.97
N ASP A 366 21.48 15.95 -20.32
CA ASP A 366 22.24 15.08 -21.18
C ASP A 366 21.80 15.20 -22.64
N THR A 367 22.77 15.52 -23.50
CA THR A 367 22.49 15.97 -24.88
C THR A 367 23.09 15.07 -25.96
N PHE A 368 23.83 14.03 -25.58
CA PHE A 368 24.52 13.15 -26.53
C PHE A 368 24.98 11.81 -25.93
N GLY A 369 24.18 10.76 -26.10
CA GLY A 369 24.66 9.38 -25.97
C GLY A 369 25.64 9.02 -27.10
N LEU A 370 26.76 8.34 -26.79
CA LEU A 370 27.65 7.76 -27.82
C LEU A 370 26.97 6.69 -28.69
N PHE A 371 25.77 6.29 -28.29
CA PHE A 371 24.82 5.44 -29.00
C PHE A 371 23.47 6.17 -29.01
N PHE A 372 22.78 6.20 -30.16
CA PHE A 372 21.49 6.89 -30.32
C PHE A 372 20.47 6.45 -29.27
N GLY A 373 19.80 7.40 -28.61
CA GLY A 373 18.65 7.13 -27.73
C GLY A 373 18.93 7.12 -26.22
N ASN A 374 19.93 7.88 -25.77
CA ASN A 374 20.17 8.18 -24.35
C ASN A 374 20.21 9.71 -24.17
N GLU A 375 19.13 10.40 -24.57
CA GLU A 375 19.05 11.85 -24.46
C GLU A 375 17.92 12.24 -23.52
N ASP A 376 18.19 13.19 -22.62
CA ASP A 376 17.19 13.74 -21.71
C ASP A 376 16.10 14.50 -22.47
N MET A 377 14.91 14.55 -21.85
CA MET A 377 13.73 15.19 -22.40
C MET A 377 13.12 16.16 -21.40
N ILE A 378 12.62 17.28 -21.93
CA ILE A 378 11.72 18.17 -21.19
C ILE A 378 10.30 17.96 -21.72
N HIS A 379 9.42 17.46 -20.87
CA HIS A 379 8.01 17.26 -21.17
C HIS A 379 7.16 18.38 -20.56
N VAL A 380 6.25 18.97 -21.36
CA VAL A 380 5.34 20.02 -20.90
C VAL A 380 3.90 19.62 -21.21
N GLN A 381 3.06 19.41 -20.19
CA GLN A 381 1.66 19.01 -20.37
C GLN A 381 0.75 20.23 -20.60
N ALA A 382 -0.22 20.10 -21.52
CA ALA A 382 -1.08 21.19 -21.99
C ALA A 382 -1.96 21.85 -20.90
N SER A 383 -2.26 21.15 -19.79
CA SER A 383 -3.01 21.68 -18.65
C SER A 383 -2.21 22.67 -17.79
N GLY A 384 -0.87 22.64 -17.87
CA GLY A 384 0.01 23.58 -17.18
C GLY A 384 -0.09 25.02 -17.67
N PHE A 385 -0.80 25.29 -18.78
CA PHE A 385 -1.04 26.65 -19.25
C PHE A 385 -2.52 26.88 -19.56
N ALA A 386 -3.38 26.81 -18.55
CA ALA A 386 -4.71 27.43 -18.64
C ALA A 386 -4.55 28.98 -18.56
N PRO A 387 -4.83 29.74 -19.63
CA PRO A 387 -4.59 31.17 -19.65
C PRO A 387 -5.64 31.87 -18.79
N THR A 388 -5.34 32.11 -17.52
CA THR A 388 -6.10 33.10 -16.73
C THR A 388 -5.63 34.51 -17.09
N GLY A 389 -5.95 34.93 -18.32
CA GLY A 389 -5.98 36.35 -18.70
C GLY A 389 -4.66 37.02 -19.09
N GLY A 390 -3.58 36.27 -19.32
CA GLY A 390 -2.33 36.76 -19.90
C GLY A 390 -1.70 35.67 -20.75
N ALA A 391 -1.11 36.03 -21.90
CA ALA A 391 -0.55 35.07 -22.85
C ALA A 391 0.48 34.16 -22.17
N ALA A 392 0.16 32.87 -22.08
CA ALA A 392 1.11 31.82 -21.78
C ALA A 392 2.08 31.72 -22.96
N ALA A 393 3.28 32.29 -22.83
CA ALA A 393 4.32 32.25 -23.84
C ALA A 393 5.51 31.45 -23.30
N LEU A 394 5.74 30.27 -23.85
CA LEU A 394 7.04 29.63 -23.77
C LEU A 394 7.98 30.38 -24.73
N SER A 395 8.84 31.22 -24.19
CA SER A 395 9.81 31.99 -24.96
C SER A 395 11.16 31.28 -24.91
N ILE A 396 11.70 30.87 -26.05
CA ILE A 396 13.10 30.40 -26.14
C ILE A 396 13.81 31.43 -27.00
N GLY A 397 14.53 32.36 -26.34
CA GLY A 397 15.08 33.54 -26.97
C GLY A 397 16.60 33.52 -27.12
N VAL A 398 17.09 33.60 -28.36
CA VAL A 398 18.37 34.27 -28.66
C VAL A 398 18.08 35.54 -29.45
N LEU A 399 18.55 36.69 -28.97
CA LEU A 399 18.32 37.97 -29.62
C LEU A 399 19.37 38.28 -30.70
N ALA A 400 19.00 38.02 -31.95
CA ALA A 400 18.81 39.12 -32.87
C ALA A 400 17.60 38.80 -33.76
N SER A 401 16.60 39.67 -33.71
CA SER A 401 15.25 39.56 -34.31
C SER A 401 14.33 38.49 -33.72
N ASN A 402 13.25 38.97 -33.07
CA ASN A 402 12.10 38.24 -32.58
C ASN A 402 11.70 37.04 -33.46
N LEU A 403 11.69 35.84 -32.90
CA LEU A 403 10.87 34.74 -33.37
C LEU A 403 9.85 34.41 -32.29
N LEU A 404 8.62 34.86 -32.53
CA LEU A 404 7.42 34.42 -31.81
C LEU A 404 7.10 33.02 -32.34
N VAL A 405 7.19 31.97 -31.51
CA VAL A 405 6.65 30.66 -31.86
C VAL A 405 5.27 30.56 -31.23
N ASP A 406 4.25 30.84 -32.05
CA ASP A 406 2.83 30.62 -31.74
C ASP A 406 2.50 29.15 -32.06
N MET A 407 2.29 28.33 -31.03
CA MET A 407 1.90 26.93 -31.20
C MET A 407 0.39 26.77 -31.05
N ALA A 408 -0.34 27.02 -32.14
CA ALA A 408 -1.73 26.61 -32.28
C ALA A 408 -1.79 25.21 -32.92
N GLY A 409 -1.92 24.15 -32.12
CA GLY A 409 -2.10 22.78 -32.62
C GLY A 409 -2.23 21.73 -31.51
N ASN A 410 -2.95 20.65 -31.81
CA ASN A 410 -3.06 19.47 -30.93
C ASN A 410 -1.66 18.87 -30.74
N LEU A 411 -1.08 19.02 -29.55
CA LEU A 411 0.19 18.38 -29.19
C LEU A 411 -0.06 16.87 -29.09
N GLY A 412 0.68 16.07 -29.87
CA GLY A 412 0.61 14.61 -29.75
C GLY A 412 1.34 14.15 -28.49
N ALA A 413 1.00 12.97 -27.96
CA ALA A 413 1.62 12.41 -26.75
C ALA A 413 3.15 12.17 -26.85
N SER A 414 3.69 12.20 -28.07
CA SER A 414 5.11 12.01 -28.40
C SER A 414 5.83 13.29 -28.84
N SER A 415 5.26 14.47 -28.55
CA SER A 415 5.88 15.76 -28.87
C SER A 415 6.76 16.30 -27.72
N GLY A 416 7.94 16.86 -28.03
CA GLY A 416 8.88 17.37 -27.02
C GLY A 416 9.97 18.30 -27.57
N PHE A 417 10.74 18.95 -26.69
CA PHE A 417 11.90 19.78 -27.06
C PHE A 417 13.18 18.94 -27.08
N ARG A 418 13.96 19.01 -28.16
CA ARG A 418 15.24 18.31 -28.37
C ARG A 418 16.38 19.29 -28.61
N TYR A 419 17.59 19.03 -28.11
CA TYR A 419 18.74 19.93 -28.29
C TYR A 419 19.73 19.40 -29.36
N ASN A 420 20.26 20.29 -30.21
CA ASN A 420 21.22 19.98 -31.27
C ASN A 420 22.63 20.42 -30.86
N ALA A 421 23.43 19.46 -30.39
CA ALA A 421 24.79 19.69 -29.87
C ALA A 421 25.78 20.29 -30.89
N ALA A 422 25.58 20.08 -32.20
CA ALA A 422 26.45 20.68 -33.23
C ALA A 422 26.20 22.18 -33.43
N THR A 423 25.04 22.67 -33.01
CA THR A 423 24.59 24.05 -33.29
C THR A 423 24.18 24.83 -32.03
N GLY A 424 24.07 24.16 -30.88
CA GLY A 424 23.56 24.75 -29.64
C GLY A 424 22.05 25.02 -29.64
N ALA A 425 21.30 24.38 -30.55
CA ALA A 425 19.92 24.74 -30.87
C ALA A 425 18.90 23.81 -30.21
N LEU A 426 17.98 24.34 -29.39
CA LEU A 426 16.83 23.59 -28.87
C LEU A 426 15.66 23.66 -29.86
N PHE A 427 15.23 22.55 -30.45
CA PHE A 427 14.16 22.46 -31.46
C PHE A 427 13.01 21.57 -30.97
N TYR A 428 11.78 21.91 -31.36
CA TYR A 428 10.59 21.13 -31.03
C TYR A 428 10.40 20.00 -32.05
N ASP A 429 10.29 18.76 -31.56
CA ASP A 429 9.91 17.57 -32.32
C ASP A 429 8.42 17.28 -32.10
N SER A 430 7.65 17.35 -33.18
CA SER A 430 6.20 17.17 -33.15
C SER A 430 5.75 15.74 -33.45
N ASP A 431 6.63 14.85 -33.91
CA ASP A 431 6.24 13.53 -34.43
C ASP A 431 6.97 12.34 -33.77
N GLY A 432 8.00 12.60 -32.96
CA GLY A 432 8.64 11.58 -32.11
C GLY A 432 9.39 10.50 -32.91
N GLY A 433 9.68 10.69 -34.20
CA GLY A 433 10.29 9.63 -35.00
C GLY A 433 10.93 10.02 -36.34
N THR A 434 12.23 9.70 -36.47
CA THR A 434 13.01 9.48 -37.71
C THR A 434 13.45 10.65 -38.58
N GLY A 435 13.36 11.88 -38.08
CA GLY A 435 14.32 12.92 -38.48
C GLY A 435 13.71 14.24 -38.92
N ALA A 436 14.17 15.29 -38.22
CA ALA A 436 14.43 16.62 -38.76
C ALA A 436 13.37 17.20 -39.73
N THR A 437 12.09 17.09 -39.41
CA THR A 437 11.05 17.98 -39.97
C THR A 437 10.64 19.10 -39.02
N GLY A 438 11.19 19.14 -37.81
CA GLY A 438 11.08 20.27 -36.88
C GLY A 438 11.86 21.50 -37.38
N THR A 439 11.26 22.69 -37.23
CA THR A 439 11.91 23.97 -37.51
C THR A 439 13.10 24.17 -36.58
N SER A 440 14.32 24.16 -37.14
CA SER A 440 15.58 24.44 -36.45
C SER A 440 15.55 25.81 -35.75
N LEU A 441 15.76 25.82 -34.43
CA LEU A 441 15.98 27.05 -33.64
C LEU A 441 17.50 27.30 -33.51
N LEU A 442 18.15 27.63 -34.63
CA LEU A 442 19.60 27.79 -34.71
C LEU A 442 20.11 28.99 -33.89
N ALA A 443 20.79 28.78 -32.75
CA ALA A 443 21.64 29.82 -32.16
C ALA A 443 22.71 29.26 -31.19
N ALA A 444 23.98 29.47 -31.55
CA ALA A 444 25.16 29.01 -30.83
C ALA A 444 25.38 29.73 -29.48
N LEU A 445 25.71 28.95 -28.44
CA LEU A 445 26.13 29.39 -27.12
C LEU A 445 27.59 29.88 -27.11
N SER A 446 27.84 31.08 -26.58
CA SER A 446 29.19 31.64 -26.35
C SER A 446 29.26 32.31 -24.98
N ASN A 447 30.01 31.68 -24.05
CA ASN A 447 30.72 32.23 -22.89
C ASN A 447 30.11 33.44 -22.14
N THR A 448 29.34 33.14 -21.07
CA THR A 448 29.08 33.88 -19.80
C THR A 448 28.96 35.43 -19.78
N PRO A 449 28.21 36.01 -18.81
CA PRO A 449 26.88 35.71 -18.30
C PRO A 449 25.94 36.95 -18.40
N THR A 450 24.63 36.75 -18.49
CA THR A 450 23.55 37.45 -17.73
C THR A 450 22.21 37.29 -18.43
N LEU A 451 21.36 36.46 -17.84
CA LEU A 451 19.93 36.41 -18.09
C LEU A 451 19.29 37.71 -17.60
N ALA A 452 18.66 38.44 -18.52
CA ALA A 452 17.59 39.35 -18.19
C ALA A 452 16.60 39.36 -19.36
N ALA A 453 15.35 38.99 -19.06
CA ALA A 453 14.18 38.97 -19.94
C ALA A 453 13.96 37.71 -20.80
N LEU A 454 13.99 36.55 -20.14
CA LEU A 454 12.77 35.73 -20.08
C LEU A 454 12.15 35.99 -18.70
N ASP A 455 10.91 35.60 -18.44
CA ASP A 455 10.31 35.79 -17.11
C ASP A 455 10.91 34.82 -16.05
N GLY A 456 12.25 34.68 -16.01
CA GLY A 456 13.03 34.11 -14.90
C GLY A 456 12.94 32.61 -14.68
N ASN A 457 12.10 31.89 -15.42
CA ASN A 457 11.46 30.72 -14.84
C ASN A 457 12.09 29.33 -15.09
N ILE A 458 12.95 29.12 -16.09
CA ILE A 458 13.68 27.85 -16.26
C ILE A 458 15.09 28.13 -16.82
N GLN A 459 16.15 27.58 -16.22
CA GLN A 459 17.54 27.69 -16.67
C GLN A 459 18.19 26.31 -16.81
N VAL A 460 18.69 25.95 -17.99
CA VAL A 460 19.51 24.74 -18.18
C VAL A 460 20.98 25.15 -18.17
N VAL A 461 21.80 24.57 -17.30
CA VAL A 461 23.20 24.99 -17.03
C VAL A 461 24.21 24.05 -17.64
#